data_AF-L0HIT1-F1
#
_entry.id   AF-L0HIT1-F1
#
_cell.length_a   1.000
_cell.length_b   1.000
_cell.length_c   1.000
_cell.angle_alpha   90.00
_cell.angle_beta   90.00
_cell.angle_gamma   90.00
#
_symmetry.space_group_name_H-M   'P 1'
#
loop_
_entity.id
_entity.type
_entity.pdbx_description
1 polymer ?
#
loop_
_entity_poly.entity_id
_entity_poly.type
_entity_poly.pdbx_seq_one_letter_code
_entity_poly.pdbx_strand_id
1 'polypeptide(L)'
;MRQGDGMAAGRPWEKSAIVLYAPSCLTGIFMGFPVVEKRMNDSPVYSRCALAALVFFLIVMPVSAWTFSGWTGPSPGAELQPGSKVSAGYSLSFSSFDTGKTFASDNSLVMYTDLADPRWVVVKTEEVNEEPLITRLADRQSAQVRLDGWDLSFTRKQFTVDVALTGTVPDFDQTGEIVVLRLQELDPEAKTVNGKLVKKTAIVVVPTTVPTAIPTTAPEEVVIEITPVPTENPVTKTTPAKKQTYAPGPDPLLICTMLAGGICIAGLFRHRH
;
A
#
# COMPACT_ATOMS: atom_id res chain seq x y z
N MET A 1 -60.81 -15.84 -40.03
CA MET A 1 -60.11 -15.14 -41.14
C MET A 1 -59.43 -13.93 -40.53
N ARG A 2 -58.13 -13.62 -40.61
CA ARG A 2 -56.85 -14.13 -41.17
C ARG A 2 -55.78 -13.51 -40.20
N GLN A 3 -54.77 -14.22 -39.69
CA GLN A 3 -53.45 -14.47 -40.32
C GLN A 3 -52.84 -13.17 -40.89
N GLY A 4 -51.66 -12.65 -40.53
CA GLY A 4 -50.40 -13.10 -39.94
C GLY A 4 -49.35 -12.04 -40.33
N ASP A 5 -48.06 -12.28 -40.03
CA ASP A 5 -46.86 -11.46 -40.32
C ASP A 5 -46.49 -10.45 -39.20
N GLY A 6 -45.29 -10.43 -38.61
CA GLY A 6 -44.01 -11.01 -39.02
C GLY A 6 -42.98 -9.88 -39.15
N MET A 7 -42.22 -9.57 -38.10
CA MET A 7 -40.99 -8.77 -38.21
C MET A 7 -39.95 -9.21 -37.18
N ALA A 8 -38.97 -9.95 -37.69
CA ALA A 8 -37.69 -10.18 -37.05
C ALA A 8 -36.76 -8.99 -37.38
N ALA A 9 -36.23 -8.32 -36.37
CA ALA A 9 -35.16 -7.34 -36.52
C ALA A 9 -33.82 -8.00 -36.15
N GLY A 10 -33.06 -8.40 -37.18
CA GLY A 10 -31.66 -8.79 -37.04
C GLY A 10 -30.78 -7.55 -36.81
N ARG A 11 -29.84 -7.64 -35.86
CA ARG A 11 -28.76 -6.66 -35.71
C ARG A 11 -27.43 -7.24 -36.23
N PRO A 12 -26.71 -6.51 -37.10
CA PRO A 12 -25.39 -6.88 -37.59
C PRO A 12 -24.29 -6.16 -36.79
N TRP A 13 -23.36 -6.92 -36.21
CA TRP A 13 -22.01 -6.46 -35.84
C TRP A 13 -21.18 -7.73 -35.57
N GLU A 14 -20.30 -8.08 -36.52
CA GLU A 14 -18.86 -7.82 -36.49
C GLU A 14 -18.08 -8.87 -35.68
N LYS A 15 -17.52 -9.81 -36.44
CA LYS A 15 -16.54 -10.79 -35.96
C LYS A 15 -15.18 -10.09 -35.88
N SER A 16 -14.79 -9.60 -34.72
CA SER A 16 -13.41 -9.21 -34.46
C SER A 16 -12.62 -10.43 -34.00
N ALA A 17 -11.79 -10.96 -34.90
CA ALA A 17 -10.77 -11.95 -34.57
C ALA A 17 -9.64 -11.27 -33.80
N ILE A 18 -9.48 -11.60 -32.52
CA ILE A 18 -8.33 -11.18 -31.71
C ILE A 18 -7.23 -12.23 -31.94
N VAL A 19 -6.21 -11.83 -32.69
CA VAL A 19 -4.94 -12.56 -32.81
C VAL A 19 -4.09 -12.21 -31.59
N LEU A 20 -3.99 -13.14 -30.63
CA LEU A 20 -3.09 -13.04 -29.49
C LEU A 20 -1.72 -13.60 -29.87
N TYR A 21 -0.74 -12.71 -30.05
CA TYR A 21 0.67 -13.05 -30.06
C TYR A 21 1.14 -13.31 -28.62
N ALA A 22 1.53 -14.54 -28.31
CA ALA A 22 2.18 -14.89 -27.04
C ALA A 22 3.71 -14.74 -27.19
N PRO A 23 4.40 -14.04 -26.27
CA PRO A 23 5.86 -13.99 -26.26
C PRO A 23 6.46 -15.28 -25.70
N SER A 24 7.23 -15.94 -26.55
CA SER A 24 7.97 -17.17 -26.34
C SER A 24 9.21 -16.95 -25.46
N CYS A 25 9.09 -16.92 -24.13
CA CYS A 25 10.26 -16.90 -23.23
C CYS A 25 9.91 -17.46 -21.84
N LEU A 26 9.50 -18.74 -21.75
CA LEU A 26 9.42 -19.45 -20.47
C LEU A 26 9.57 -20.97 -20.61
N THR A 27 10.30 -21.40 -21.62
CA THR A 27 10.77 -22.79 -21.80
C THR A 27 12.18 -22.90 -21.21
N GLY A 28 12.31 -23.26 -19.93
CA GLY A 28 13.64 -23.44 -19.37
C GLY A 28 13.79 -24.02 -17.96
N ILE A 29 12.73 -24.47 -17.26
CA ILE A 29 12.90 -25.01 -15.88
C ILE A 29 12.23 -26.38 -15.66
N PHE A 30 11.61 -26.99 -16.67
CA PHE A 30 11.03 -28.35 -16.56
C PHE A 30 11.64 -29.33 -17.57
N MET A 31 12.96 -29.52 -17.51
CA MET A 31 13.61 -30.67 -18.14
C MET A 31 14.13 -31.57 -17.04
N GLY A 32 13.34 -32.56 -16.63
CA GLY A 32 13.76 -33.52 -15.61
C GLY A 32 12.66 -34.35 -14.96
N PHE A 33 11.38 -34.13 -15.27
CA PHE A 33 10.34 -35.07 -14.88
C PHE A 33 10.22 -36.17 -15.94
N PRO A 34 10.30 -37.46 -15.57
CA PRO A 34 10.01 -38.53 -16.50
C PRO A 34 8.59 -38.35 -17.03
N VAL A 35 8.45 -38.43 -18.35
CA VAL A 35 7.17 -38.48 -19.05
C VAL A 35 6.43 -39.74 -18.57
N VAL A 36 5.59 -39.58 -17.56
CA VAL A 36 4.56 -40.56 -17.20
C VAL A 36 3.41 -40.32 -18.18
N GLU A 37 3.57 -40.85 -19.39
CA GLU A 37 2.51 -40.84 -20.38
C GLU A 37 1.40 -41.81 -19.97
N LYS A 38 0.21 -41.24 -19.76
CA LYS A 38 -1.04 -41.80 -20.28
C LYS A 38 -1.61 -43.04 -19.58
N ARG A 39 -1.97 -42.95 -18.29
CA ARG A 39 -3.09 -43.72 -17.67
C ARG A 39 -3.59 -43.09 -16.35
N MET A 40 -3.84 -41.78 -16.31
CA MET A 40 -4.21 -41.13 -15.04
C MET A 40 -5.30 -40.07 -15.17
N ASN A 41 -6.20 -40.21 -16.16
CA ASN A 41 -7.24 -39.21 -16.44
C ASN A 41 -8.68 -39.65 -16.17
N ASP A 42 -8.95 -40.94 -15.92
CA ASP A 42 -10.34 -41.45 -15.81
C ASP A 42 -10.74 -41.90 -14.40
N SER A 43 -9.88 -41.68 -13.41
CA SER A 43 -10.19 -42.01 -12.02
C SER A 43 -10.91 -40.82 -11.38
N PRO A 44 -12.21 -40.92 -11.03
CA PRO A 44 -12.94 -39.86 -10.33
C PRO A 44 -12.29 -39.52 -8.97
N VAL A 45 -11.39 -40.38 -8.48
CA VAL A 45 -10.65 -40.19 -7.23
C VAL A 45 -9.62 -39.07 -7.39
N TYR A 46 -8.90 -38.97 -8.52
CA TYR A 46 -7.87 -37.92 -8.70
C TYR A 46 -8.48 -36.52 -8.78
N SER A 47 -9.58 -36.35 -9.53
CA SER A 47 -10.30 -35.07 -9.59
C SER A 47 -10.84 -34.65 -8.21
N ARG A 48 -11.36 -35.60 -7.43
CA ARG A 48 -11.83 -35.34 -6.05
C ARG A 48 -10.69 -34.96 -5.11
N CYS A 49 -9.54 -35.64 -5.19
CA CYS A 49 -8.37 -35.31 -4.37
C CYS A 49 -7.75 -33.96 -4.75
N ALA A 50 -7.67 -33.64 -6.06
CA ALA A 50 -7.16 -32.35 -6.52
C ALA A 50 -8.09 -31.19 -6.09
N LEU A 51 -9.41 -31.39 -6.18
CA LEU A 51 -10.39 -30.40 -5.74
C LEU A 51 -10.40 -30.25 -4.22
N ALA A 52 -10.24 -31.35 -3.47
CA ALA A 52 -10.07 -31.30 -2.02
C ALA A 52 -8.77 -30.59 -1.59
N ALA A 53 -7.65 -30.82 -2.30
CA ALA A 53 -6.39 -30.13 -2.06
C ALA A 53 -6.51 -28.63 -2.38
N LEU A 54 -7.18 -28.26 -3.47
CA LEU A 54 -7.42 -26.86 -3.82
C LEU A 54 -8.33 -26.15 -2.82
N VAL A 55 -9.39 -26.82 -2.35
CA VAL A 55 -10.25 -26.32 -1.26
C VAL A 55 -9.45 -26.17 0.04
N PHE A 56 -8.57 -27.12 0.37
CA PHE A 56 -7.70 -27.03 1.54
C PHE A 56 -6.71 -25.86 1.44
N PHE A 57 -6.10 -25.64 0.27
CA PHE A 57 -5.21 -24.49 0.04
C PHE A 57 -5.94 -23.13 0.08
N LEU A 58 -7.24 -23.09 -0.23
CA LEU A 58 -8.06 -21.87 -0.10
C LEU A 58 -8.49 -21.59 1.35
N ILE A 59 -8.47 -22.59 2.25
CA ILE A 59 -8.94 -22.43 3.64
C ILE A 59 -7.83 -21.98 4.60
N VAL A 60 -6.56 -22.19 4.27
CA VAL A 60 -5.43 -21.92 5.20
C VAL A 60 -4.66 -20.65 4.81
N MET A 61 -5.35 -19.52 4.70
CA MET A 61 -4.67 -18.23 4.80
C MET A 61 -4.95 -17.65 6.18
N PRO A 62 -3.97 -17.63 7.11
CA PRO A 62 -4.10 -16.86 8.34
C PRO A 62 -4.06 -15.38 7.96
N VAL A 63 -5.22 -14.83 7.60
CA VAL A 63 -5.38 -13.41 7.34
C VAL A 63 -5.56 -12.77 8.70
N SER A 64 -4.55 -12.09 9.22
CA SER A 64 -4.76 -11.22 10.37
C SER A 64 -5.71 -10.09 9.97
N ALA A 65 -6.77 -9.90 10.75
CA ALA A 65 -7.97 -9.17 10.33
C ALA A 65 -7.93 -7.68 10.67
N TRP A 66 -6.80 -7.02 10.45
CA TRP A 66 -6.71 -5.56 10.53
C TRP A 66 -6.56 -4.91 9.17
N THR A 67 -7.25 -3.79 8.99
CA THR A 67 -7.16 -2.91 7.82
C THR A 67 -6.68 -1.52 8.24
N PHE A 68 -5.83 -0.93 7.41
CA PHE A 68 -5.27 0.41 7.63
C PHE A 68 -6.05 1.45 6.85
N SER A 69 -6.47 2.54 7.50
CA SER A 69 -7.21 3.64 6.86
C SER A 69 -6.96 4.98 7.56
N GLY A 70 -7.51 6.06 7.01
CA GLY A 70 -7.56 7.36 7.69
C GLY A 70 -6.21 8.09 7.86
N TRP A 71 -5.22 7.83 6.99
CA TRP A 71 -3.92 8.51 7.07
C TRP A 71 -4.04 10.04 6.92
N THR A 72 -3.52 10.79 7.90
CA THR A 72 -3.52 12.27 7.94
C THR A 72 -2.12 12.89 8.06
N GLY A 73 -1.06 12.09 8.00
CA GLY A 73 0.32 12.60 8.04
C GLY A 73 0.82 13.14 6.70
N PRO A 74 2.13 13.46 6.60
CA PRO A 74 2.75 13.94 5.36
C PRO A 74 2.44 13.05 4.17
N SER A 75 2.25 13.65 2.99
CA SER A 75 2.11 12.89 1.76
C SER A 75 3.41 12.12 1.46
N PRO A 76 3.34 10.95 0.79
CA PRO A 76 4.54 10.24 0.37
C PRO A 76 5.47 11.16 -0.43
N GLY A 77 6.73 11.25 -0.02
CA GLY A 77 7.73 12.12 -0.64
C GLY A 77 7.57 13.62 -0.34
N ALA A 78 6.76 14.00 0.65
CA ALA A 78 6.73 15.37 1.15
C ALA A 78 8.11 15.80 1.63
N GLU A 79 8.48 17.04 1.32
CA GLU A 79 9.69 17.67 1.82
C GLU A 79 9.43 18.27 3.21
N LEU A 80 10.24 17.90 4.18
CA LEU A 80 10.18 18.37 5.55
C LEU A 80 11.49 19.08 5.90
N GLN A 81 11.39 20.15 6.69
CA GLN A 81 12.56 20.86 7.19
C GLN A 81 13.03 20.23 8.51
N PRO A 82 14.35 20.13 8.75
CA PRO A 82 14.90 19.80 10.06
C PRO A 82 14.27 20.64 11.19
N GLY A 83 14.01 20.02 12.33
CA GLY A 83 13.39 20.67 13.50
C GLY A 83 11.90 21.00 13.38
N SER A 84 11.29 20.83 12.20
CA SER A 84 9.85 21.07 12.04
C SER A 84 9.00 20.04 12.78
N LYS A 85 7.85 20.46 13.31
CA LYS A 85 6.91 19.56 13.99
C LYS A 85 6.10 18.77 12.96
N VAL A 86 5.99 17.46 13.18
CA VAL A 86 5.19 16.55 12.37
C VAL A 86 4.09 15.95 13.24
N SER A 87 2.87 15.93 12.69
CA SER A 87 1.73 15.22 13.26
C SER A 87 1.20 14.25 12.21
N ALA A 88 0.84 13.05 12.64
CA ALA A 88 0.23 12.03 11.80
C ALA A 88 -0.82 11.27 12.60
N GLY A 89 -1.91 10.90 11.94
CA GLY A 89 -2.94 10.05 12.51
C GLY A 89 -3.40 9.00 11.51
N TYR A 90 -3.91 7.89 12.03
CA TYR A 90 -4.54 6.82 11.24
C TYR A 90 -5.43 5.95 12.14
N SER A 91 -6.27 5.16 11.50
CA SER A 91 -7.18 4.23 12.15
C SER A 91 -6.92 2.81 11.65
N LEU A 92 -7.01 1.85 12.56
CA LEU A 92 -6.96 0.43 12.27
C LEU A 92 -8.31 -0.19 12.62
N SER A 93 -8.95 -0.87 11.67
CA SER A 93 -10.19 -1.59 11.94
C SER A 93 -9.91 -3.07 12.14
N PHE A 94 -10.44 -3.65 13.21
CA PHE A 94 -10.30 -5.06 13.54
C PHE A 94 -11.67 -5.73 13.57
N SER A 95 -11.82 -6.86 12.88
CA SER A 95 -13.07 -7.63 12.85
C SER A 95 -12.80 -9.11 13.06
N SER A 96 -13.57 -9.76 13.93
CA SER A 96 -13.51 -11.21 14.12
C SER A 96 -14.55 -11.98 13.29
N PHE A 97 -15.42 -11.29 12.55
CA PHE A 97 -16.52 -11.93 11.83
C PHE A 97 -16.03 -12.76 10.63
N ASP A 98 -14.91 -12.37 10.02
CA ASP A 98 -14.36 -13.05 8.84
C ASP A 98 -13.39 -14.20 9.22
N THR A 99 -12.71 -14.08 10.36
CA THR A 99 -11.56 -14.93 10.72
C THR A 99 -11.70 -15.63 12.08
N GLY A 100 -12.78 -15.36 12.83
CA GLY A 100 -13.05 -15.89 14.18
C GLY A 100 -12.36 -15.13 15.32
N LYS A 101 -11.27 -14.40 15.03
CA LYS A 101 -10.54 -13.55 15.97
C LYS A 101 -10.13 -12.24 15.32
N THR A 102 -10.21 -11.13 16.06
CA THR A 102 -9.79 -9.80 15.59
C THR A 102 -8.29 -9.71 15.32
N PHE A 103 -7.47 -10.48 16.06
CA PHE A 103 -6.02 -10.51 15.93
C PHE A 103 -5.46 -11.84 16.44
N ALA A 104 -4.28 -12.25 15.97
CA ALA A 104 -3.58 -13.45 16.46
C ALA A 104 -2.98 -13.17 17.85
N SER A 105 -3.32 -13.98 18.85
CA SER A 105 -2.96 -13.73 20.25
C SER A 105 -1.45 -13.72 20.51
N ASP A 106 -0.72 -14.51 19.73
CA ASP A 106 0.72 -14.73 19.95
C ASP A 106 1.57 -13.74 19.14
N ASN A 107 0.93 -13.00 18.23
CA ASN A 107 1.57 -11.97 17.43
C ASN A 107 1.62 -10.65 18.21
N SER A 108 2.32 -9.66 17.66
CA SER A 108 2.33 -8.30 18.17
C SER A 108 2.19 -7.29 17.05
N LEU A 109 1.52 -6.18 17.33
CA LEU A 109 1.44 -5.05 16.41
C LEU A 109 2.47 -4.01 16.81
N VAL A 110 3.41 -3.73 15.92
CA VAL A 110 4.55 -2.85 16.17
C VAL A 110 4.47 -1.62 15.28
N MET A 111 4.55 -0.45 15.91
CA MET A 111 4.61 0.86 15.31
C MET A 111 5.98 1.48 15.59
N TYR A 112 6.59 2.07 14.58
CA TYR A 112 7.92 2.68 14.65
C TYR A 112 7.95 4.00 13.87
N THR A 113 8.80 4.94 14.31
CA THR A 113 9.04 6.22 13.65
C THR A 113 10.50 6.67 13.80
N ASP A 114 11.02 7.37 12.79
CA ASP A 114 12.33 8.04 12.83
C ASP A 114 12.22 9.49 13.36
N LEU A 115 11.03 9.97 13.71
CA LEU A 115 10.86 11.31 14.29
C LEU A 115 11.60 11.42 15.64
N ALA A 116 12.17 12.59 15.90
CA ALA A 116 12.71 12.97 17.20
C ALA A 116 11.58 13.31 18.18
N ASP A 117 11.83 13.08 19.47
CA ASP A 117 10.87 13.23 20.57
C ASP A 117 9.44 12.72 20.27
N PRO A 118 9.29 11.50 19.71
CA PRO A 118 8.01 11.04 19.23
C PRO A 118 7.10 10.69 20.40
N ARG A 119 5.86 11.20 20.36
CA ARG A 119 4.79 10.88 21.29
C ARG A 119 3.65 10.17 20.57
N TRP A 120 3.27 9.03 21.12
CA TRP A 120 2.17 8.21 20.63
C TRP A 120 1.00 8.25 21.57
N VAL A 121 -0.19 8.41 21.01
CA VAL A 121 -1.47 8.21 21.70
C VAL A 121 -2.26 7.18 20.92
N VAL A 122 -2.54 6.05 21.58
CA VAL A 122 -3.25 4.92 20.97
C VAL A 122 -4.52 4.65 21.76
N VAL A 123 -5.65 4.70 21.08
CA VAL A 123 -6.99 4.57 21.67
C VAL A 123 -7.76 3.48 20.93
N LYS A 124 -8.28 2.51 21.67
CA LYS A 124 -9.22 1.51 21.17
C LYS A 124 -10.64 2.03 21.39
N THR A 125 -11.47 1.96 20.36
CA THR A 125 -12.91 2.27 20.44
C THR A 125 -13.70 1.03 20.05
N GLU A 126 -14.52 0.54 20.98
CA GLU A 126 -15.40 -0.62 20.79
C GLU A 126 -16.86 -0.18 20.93
N GLU A 127 -17.74 -0.61 20.04
CA GLU A 127 -19.16 -0.29 20.13
C GLU A 127 -19.88 -1.28 21.07
N VAL A 128 -20.41 -0.80 22.19
CA VAL A 128 -21.07 -1.64 23.20
C VAL A 128 -22.39 -0.99 23.62
N ASN A 129 -23.52 -1.62 23.29
CA ASN A 129 -24.86 -1.19 23.73
C ASN A 129 -25.13 0.31 23.48
N GLU A 130 -24.95 0.76 22.23
CA GLU A 130 -25.19 2.14 21.74
C GLU A 130 -24.19 3.21 22.21
N GLU A 131 -23.33 2.92 23.18
CA GLU A 131 -22.24 3.82 23.59
C GLU A 131 -20.86 3.27 23.22
N PRO A 132 -19.94 4.09 22.70
CA PRO A 132 -18.58 3.65 22.42
C PRO A 132 -17.78 3.50 23.72
N LEU A 133 -17.27 2.30 23.98
CA LEU A 133 -16.27 2.04 25.01
C LEU A 133 -14.89 2.44 24.49
N ILE A 134 -14.32 3.48 25.10
CA ILE A 134 -13.01 4.01 24.74
C ILE A 134 -11.98 3.54 25.77
N THR A 135 -10.95 2.84 25.30
CA THR A 135 -9.85 2.32 26.13
C THR A 135 -8.51 2.86 25.62
N ARG A 136 -7.71 3.43 26.51
CA ARG A 136 -6.38 3.92 26.15
C ARG A 136 -5.35 2.79 26.22
N LEU A 137 -4.78 2.41 25.08
CA LEU A 137 -3.79 1.33 24.98
C LEU A 137 -2.36 1.82 25.20
N ALA A 138 -2.06 3.05 24.76
CA ALA A 138 -0.75 3.66 24.98
C ALA A 138 -0.79 5.19 25.05
N ASP A 139 0.06 5.75 25.90
CA ASP A 139 0.49 7.15 25.90
C ASP A 139 1.96 7.18 26.29
N ARG A 140 2.86 7.23 25.31
CA ARG A 140 4.30 7.19 25.59
C ARG A 140 5.13 7.98 24.61
N GLN A 141 6.24 8.50 25.11
CA GLN A 141 7.30 9.10 24.31
C GLN A 141 8.36 8.04 24.01
N SER A 142 8.40 7.53 22.78
CA SER A 142 9.28 6.44 22.35
C SER A 142 9.29 6.33 20.83
N ALA A 143 10.44 6.00 20.23
CA ALA A 143 10.54 5.72 18.79
C ALA A 143 9.67 4.53 18.35
N GLN A 144 9.27 3.68 19.31
CA GLN A 144 8.50 2.47 19.05
C GLN A 144 7.36 2.27 20.05
N VAL A 145 6.22 1.78 19.55
CA VAL A 145 5.10 1.28 20.34
C VAL A 145 4.78 -0.13 19.88
N ARG A 146 4.74 -1.07 20.82
CA ARG A 146 4.25 -2.43 20.65
C ARG A 146 2.92 -2.59 21.39
N LEU A 147 1.93 -3.17 20.72
CA LEU A 147 0.70 -3.68 21.29
C LEU A 147 0.75 -5.21 21.20
N ASP A 148 0.50 -5.89 22.30
CA ASP A 148 0.55 -7.34 22.32
C ASP A 148 -0.74 -7.93 21.75
N GLY A 149 -0.63 -9.09 21.10
CA GLY A 149 -1.76 -9.69 20.40
C GLY A 149 -2.89 -10.10 21.34
N TRP A 150 -2.57 -10.46 22.58
CA TRP A 150 -3.58 -10.81 23.60
C TRP A 150 -4.54 -9.63 23.90
N ASP A 151 -4.05 -8.38 23.88
CA ASP A 151 -4.87 -7.16 24.06
C ASP A 151 -5.77 -6.86 22.87
N LEU A 152 -5.50 -7.48 21.72
CA LEU A 152 -6.17 -7.24 20.45
C LEU A 152 -6.97 -8.46 19.97
N SER A 153 -6.88 -9.62 20.64
CA SER A 153 -7.44 -10.89 20.21
C SER A 153 -8.77 -11.19 20.89
N PHE A 154 -9.86 -10.79 20.23
CA PHE A 154 -11.23 -10.98 20.70
C PHE A 154 -12.04 -11.77 19.68
N THR A 155 -13.08 -12.46 20.16
CA THR A 155 -14.04 -13.23 19.36
C THR A 155 -15.42 -12.58 19.42
N ARG A 156 -16.15 -12.56 18.30
CA ARG A 156 -17.46 -11.90 18.16
C ARG A 156 -17.42 -10.41 18.51
N LYS A 157 -16.31 -9.77 18.19
CA LYS A 157 -16.05 -8.35 18.38
C LYS A 157 -15.55 -7.69 17.11
N GLN A 158 -15.81 -6.39 17.03
CA GLN A 158 -15.24 -5.45 16.08
C GLN A 158 -14.89 -4.18 16.85
N PHE A 159 -13.75 -3.58 16.54
CA PHE A 159 -13.30 -2.33 17.16
C PHE A 159 -12.35 -1.59 16.24
N THR A 160 -12.14 -0.30 16.52
CA THR A 160 -11.11 0.51 15.88
C THR A 160 -9.99 0.81 16.86
N VAL A 161 -8.78 0.97 16.34
CA VAL A 161 -7.65 1.55 17.07
C VAL A 161 -7.21 2.80 16.34
N ASP A 162 -7.44 3.95 16.98
CA ASP A 162 -7.05 5.25 16.50
C ASP A 162 -5.69 5.62 17.08
N VAL A 163 -4.77 6.02 16.20
CA VAL A 163 -3.40 6.34 16.55
C VAL A 163 -3.12 7.78 16.17
N ALA A 164 -2.61 8.54 17.14
CA ALA A 164 -2.01 9.85 16.90
C ALA A 164 -0.53 9.81 17.25
N LEU A 165 0.30 10.27 16.31
CA LEU A 165 1.74 10.40 16.42
C LEU A 165 2.11 11.88 16.24
N THR A 166 2.88 12.41 17.18
CA THR A 166 3.52 13.72 17.05
C THR A 166 5.02 13.59 17.30
N GLY A 167 5.83 14.38 16.61
CA GLY A 167 7.27 14.45 16.86
C GLY A 167 7.90 15.61 16.09
N THR A 168 9.22 15.66 16.07
CA THR A 168 10.00 16.61 15.29
C THR A 168 10.82 15.88 14.23
N VAL A 169 11.07 16.55 13.11
CA VAL A 169 12.02 16.05 12.12
C VAL A 169 13.42 16.12 12.73
N PRO A 170 14.18 15.01 12.79
CA PRO A 170 15.54 15.03 13.31
C PRO A 170 16.42 16.00 12.52
N ASP A 171 17.43 16.55 13.18
CA ASP A 171 18.45 17.33 12.52
C ASP A 171 19.35 16.39 11.70
N PHE A 172 19.30 16.54 10.37
CA PHE A 172 20.18 15.83 9.45
C PHE A 172 21.17 16.80 8.84
N ASP A 173 22.40 16.33 8.65
CA ASP A 173 23.45 17.08 7.94
C ASP A 173 23.25 17.05 6.42
N GLN A 174 22.43 16.11 5.93
CA GLN A 174 22.19 15.87 4.50
C GLN A 174 20.72 15.59 4.23
N THR A 175 20.28 15.94 3.02
CA THR A 175 18.95 15.57 2.53
C THR A 175 18.80 14.05 2.49
N GLY A 176 17.75 13.51 3.08
CA GLY A 176 17.56 12.06 3.26
C GLY A 176 16.10 11.66 3.41
N GLU A 177 15.82 10.36 3.33
CA GLU A 177 14.48 9.81 3.56
C GLU A 177 14.32 9.40 5.03
N ILE A 178 13.20 9.77 5.65
CA ILE A 178 12.82 9.31 6.99
C ILE A 178 11.55 8.48 6.96
N VAL A 179 11.44 7.54 7.89
CA VAL A 179 10.24 6.75 8.12
C VAL A 179 9.36 7.46 9.13
N VAL A 180 8.33 8.16 8.65
CA VAL A 180 7.34 8.81 9.51
C VAL A 180 6.52 7.75 10.27
N LEU A 181 6.12 6.68 9.57
CA LEU A 181 5.41 5.55 10.16
C LEU A 181 5.87 4.24 9.52
N ARG A 182 6.22 3.26 10.36
CA ARG A 182 6.25 1.85 10.01
C ARG A 182 5.33 1.11 10.95
N LEU A 183 4.30 0.48 10.39
CA LEU A 183 3.36 -0.37 11.11
C LEU A 183 3.52 -1.79 10.57
N GLN A 184 3.75 -2.74 11.46
CA GLN A 184 3.91 -4.13 11.07
C GLN A 184 3.37 -5.08 12.13
N GLU A 185 2.86 -6.22 11.68
CA GLU A 185 2.54 -7.34 12.55
C GLU A 185 3.74 -8.29 12.61
N LEU A 186 4.15 -8.65 13.82
CA LEU A 186 5.23 -9.58 14.08
C LEU A 186 4.72 -10.88 14.69
N ASP A 187 5.22 -12.00 14.21
CA ASP A 187 5.03 -13.32 14.82
C ASP A 187 5.85 -13.48 16.12
N PRO A 188 5.70 -14.59 16.87
CA PRO A 188 6.49 -14.86 18.07
C PRO A 188 8.01 -14.86 17.84
N GLU A 189 8.45 -15.16 16.61
CA GLU A 189 9.86 -15.14 16.18
C GLU A 189 10.33 -13.75 15.72
N ALA A 190 9.52 -12.70 15.94
CA ALA A 190 9.77 -11.32 15.54
C ALA A 190 9.93 -11.11 14.02
N LYS A 191 9.36 -11.99 13.20
CA LYS A 191 9.31 -11.84 11.75
C LYS A 191 8.01 -11.17 11.33
N THR A 192 8.11 -10.34 10.30
CA THR A 192 6.94 -9.67 9.75
C THR A 192 6.00 -10.67 9.10
N VAL A 193 4.74 -10.67 9.52
CA VAL A 193 3.68 -11.45 8.88
C VAL A 193 3.47 -10.94 7.45
N ASN A 194 3.39 -11.85 6.49
CA ASN A 194 3.35 -11.50 5.07
C ASN A 194 2.13 -10.61 4.75
N GLY A 195 2.34 -9.57 3.93
CA GLY A 195 1.29 -8.61 3.55
C GLY A 195 0.85 -7.63 4.64
N LYS A 196 1.50 -7.65 5.82
CA LYS A 196 1.14 -6.84 6.99
C LYS A 196 2.22 -5.83 7.36
N LEU A 197 2.73 -5.12 6.35
CA LEU A 197 3.67 -4.00 6.50
C LEU A 197 3.09 -2.75 5.82
N VAL A 198 2.93 -1.69 6.60
CA VAL A 198 2.61 -0.35 6.11
C VAL A 198 3.79 0.56 6.41
N LYS A 199 4.35 1.19 5.37
CA LYS A 199 5.45 2.14 5.48
C LYS A 199 5.04 3.48 4.87
N LYS A 200 5.22 4.58 5.62
CA LYS A 200 5.04 5.96 5.17
C LYS A 200 6.34 6.72 5.38
N THR A 201 6.82 7.35 4.31
CA THR A 201 8.10 8.04 4.29
C THR A 201 7.97 9.47 3.78
N ALA A 202 8.92 10.31 4.21
CA ALA A 202 9.06 11.70 3.80
C ALA A 202 10.54 12.01 3.54
N ILE A 203 10.80 13.07 2.79
CA ILE A 203 12.14 13.54 2.46
C ILE A 203 12.46 14.71 3.39
N VAL A 204 13.60 14.68 4.06
CA VAL A 204 14.12 15.83 4.78
C VAL A 204 15.01 16.60 3.84
N VAL A 205 14.75 17.89 3.66
CA VAL A 205 15.55 18.77 2.80
C VAL A 205 16.37 19.72 3.68
N VAL A 206 17.68 19.56 3.63
CA VAL A 206 18.61 20.47 4.29
C VAL A 206 18.93 21.60 3.30
N PRO A 207 18.65 22.87 3.64
CA PRO A 207 19.00 23.97 2.76
C PRO A 207 20.53 24.06 2.63
N THR A 208 21.04 23.84 1.42
CA THR A 208 22.44 24.11 1.11
C THR A 208 22.68 25.60 1.32
N THR A 209 23.54 25.95 2.29
CA THR A 209 23.99 27.33 2.47
C THR A 209 24.71 27.75 1.18
N VAL A 210 24.06 28.57 0.35
CA VAL A 210 24.74 29.25 -0.75
C VAL A 210 25.82 30.10 -0.09
N PRO A 211 27.11 29.92 -0.43
CA PRO A 211 28.16 30.73 0.16
C PRO A 211 27.84 32.19 -0.13
N THR A 212 27.55 32.95 0.92
CA THR A 212 27.47 34.40 0.84
C THR A 212 28.80 34.87 0.29
N ALA A 213 28.82 35.32 -0.97
CA ALA A 213 29.99 35.95 -1.54
C ALA A 213 30.36 37.09 -0.59
N ILE A 214 31.50 36.96 0.08
CA ILE A 214 32.11 38.05 0.84
C ILE A 214 32.20 39.21 -0.16
N PRO A 215 31.61 40.39 0.10
CA PRO A 215 31.85 41.53 -0.75
C PRO A 215 33.35 41.80 -0.72
N THR A 216 34.03 41.46 -1.80
CA THR A 216 35.39 41.93 -2.07
C THR A 216 35.32 43.44 -2.01
N THR A 217 35.80 44.01 -0.91
CA THR A 217 36.02 45.44 -0.80
C THR A 217 37.07 45.78 -1.85
N ALA A 218 36.62 46.32 -2.98
CA ALA A 218 37.50 46.90 -3.97
C ALA A 218 38.28 48.05 -3.30
N PRO A 219 39.60 48.18 -3.51
CA PRO A 219 40.31 49.37 -3.09
C PRO A 219 39.66 50.59 -3.74
N GLU A 220 39.53 51.64 -2.93
CA GLU A 220 38.99 52.95 -3.27
C GLU A 220 39.72 53.52 -4.50
N GLU A 221 39.17 53.27 -5.70
CA GLU A 221 39.62 53.90 -6.94
C GLU A 221 38.67 55.07 -7.23
N VAL A 222 39.27 56.26 -7.27
CA VAL A 222 38.65 57.54 -7.61
C VAL A 222 38.02 57.43 -9.00
N VAL A 223 36.67 57.47 -9.08
CA VAL A 223 35.96 57.50 -10.37
C VAL A 223 35.40 58.90 -10.64
N ILE A 224 35.91 59.47 -11.74
CA ILE A 224 35.40 60.66 -12.42
C ILE A 224 34.03 60.34 -13.03
N GLU A 225 33.09 61.25 -12.77
CA GLU A 225 31.71 61.27 -13.25
C GLU A 225 31.60 61.32 -14.78
N ILE A 226 30.97 60.30 -15.40
CA ILE A 226 30.29 60.43 -16.70
C ILE A 226 29.06 59.50 -16.73
N THR A 227 27.92 60.08 -17.07
CA THR A 227 26.57 59.49 -17.23
C THR A 227 26.22 59.45 -18.74
N PRO A 228 25.17 58.76 -19.28
CA PRO A 228 24.58 57.41 -19.07
C PRO A 228 24.44 56.60 -20.40
N VAL A 229 24.01 55.32 -20.36
CA VAL A 229 23.13 54.68 -21.38
C VAL A 229 22.29 53.56 -20.74
N PRO A 230 20.96 53.46 -20.97
CA PRO A 230 20.11 52.39 -20.44
C PRO A 230 20.15 51.16 -21.35
N THR A 231 20.24 49.95 -20.76
CA THR A 231 20.05 48.69 -21.50
C THR A 231 19.07 47.81 -20.73
N GLU A 232 17.93 47.61 -21.37
CA GLU A 232 16.82 46.75 -20.94
C GLU A 232 17.15 45.25 -21.15
N ASN A 233 16.36 44.43 -20.44
CA ASN A 233 15.96 43.01 -20.69
C ASN A 233 16.51 41.96 -19.71
N PRO A 234 15.84 40.80 -19.56
CA PRO A 234 14.39 40.57 -19.47
C PRO A 234 13.99 39.66 -18.28
N VAL A 235 12.69 39.66 -17.96
CA VAL A 235 12.04 38.79 -16.97
C VAL A 235 11.91 37.37 -17.53
N THR A 236 12.56 36.38 -16.91
CA THR A 236 12.29 34.96 -17.16
C THR A 236 11.29 34.44 -16.15
N LYS A 237 10.05 34.23 -16.60
CA LYS A 237 8.96 33.62 -15.83
C LYS A 237 8.92 32.12 -16.13
N THR A 238 9.36 31.28 -15.20
CA THR A 238 9.27 29.83 -15.31
C THR A 238 7.95 29.33 -14.73
N THR A 239 7.12 28.76 -15.61
CA THR A 239 5.87 28.07 -15.28
C THR A 239 6.16 26.66 -14.78
N PRO A 240 5.63 26.21 -13.63
CA PRO A 240 5.77 24.82 -13.21
C PRO A 240 4.82 23.89 -13.98
N ALA A 241 5.39 22.81 -14.52
CA ALA A 241 4.69 21.77 -15.25
C ALA A 241 3.78 20.95 -14.32
N LYS A 242 2.51 20.83 -14.72
CA LYS A 242 1.46 20.02 -14.07
C LYS A 242 1.81 18.53 -14.20
N LYS A 243 2.19 17.87 -13.09
CA LYS A 243 2.32 16.40 -13.03
C LYS A 243 0.95 15.74 -13.23
N GLN A 244 0.87 14.81 -14.18
CA GLN A 244 -0.30 13.97 -14.40
C GLN A 244 -0.51 13.03 -13.21
N THR A 245 -1.69 13.11 -12.62
CA THR A 245 -2.17 12.18 -11.59
C THR A 245 -2.56 10.88 -12.26
N TYR A 246 -1.77 9.82 -12.03
CA TYR A 246 -2.14 8.46 -12.40
C TYR A 246 -3.06 7.90 -11.31
N ALA A 247 -4.28 7.54 -11.67
CA ALA A 247 -5.15 6.76 -10.81
C ALA A 247 -4.63 5.31 -10.80
N PRO A 248 -4.26 4.74 -9.64
CA PRO A 248 -3.81 3.36 -9.59
C PRO A 248 -4.96 2.45 -10.03
N GLY A 249 -4.77 1.76 -11.15
CA GLY A 249 -5.66 0.70 -11.59
C GLY A 249 -5.71 -0.44 -10.56
N PRO A 250 -6.68 -1.36 -10.69
CA PRO A 250 -6.83 -2.49 -9.78
C PRO A 250 -5.54 -3.32 -9.71
N ASP A 251 -5.20 -3.74 -8.48
CA ASP A 251 -3.95 -4.44 -8.19
C ASP A 251 -3.72 -5.61 -9.16
N PRO A 252 -2.52 -5.75 -9.76
CA PRO A 252 -2.24 -6.80 -10.74
C PRO A 252 -2.40 -8.21 -10.16
N LEU A 253 -2.27 -8.38 -8.84
CA LEU A 253 -2.54 -9.65 -8.15
C LEU A 253 -4.02 -10.02 -8.15
N LEU A 254 -4.93 -9.03 -8.12
CA LEU A 254 -6.37 -9.25 -8.21
C LEU A 254 -6.77 -9.71 -9.64
N ILE A 255 -6.12 -9.14 -10.66
CA ILE A 255 -6.36 -9.50 -12.07
C ILE A 255 -5.87 -10.92 -12.34
N CYS A 256 -4.68 -11.29 -11.84
CA CYS A 256 -4.13 -12.63 -12.01
C CYS A 256 -4.96 -13.70 -11.29
N THR A 257 -5.49 -13.42 -10.10
CA THR A 257 -6.34 -14.37 -9.36
C THR A 257 -7.70 -14.56 -10.01
N MET A 258 -8.32 -13.49 -10.54
CA MET A 258 -9.57 -13.60 -11.28
C MET A 258 -9.41 -14.38 -12.60
N LEU A 259 -8.30 -14.18 -13.34
CA LEU A 259 -8.02 -14.92 -14.57
C LEU A 259 -7.75 -16.41 -14.30
N ALA A 260 -6.98 -16.73 -13.26
CA ALA A 260 -6.72 -18.11 -12.87
C ALA A 260 -8.01 -18.85 -12.46
N GLY A 261 -8.88 -18.20 -11.67
CA GLY A 261 -10.19 -18.75 -11.30
C GLY A 261 -11.09 -19.00 -12.52
N GLY A 262 -11.12 -18.07 -13.48
CA GLY A 262 -11.91 -18.21 -14.71
C GLY A 262 -11.47 -19.38 -15.59
N ILE A 263 -10.16 -19.61 -15.72
CA ILE A 263 -9.61 -20.73 -16.52
C ILE A 263 -9.96 -22.08 -15.88
N CYS A 264 -9.90 -22.19 -14.54
CA CYS A 264 -10.30 -23.42 -13.84
C CYS A 264 -11.79 -23.75 -14.02
N ILE A 265 -12.66 -22.74 -13.96
CA ILE A 265 -14.11 -22.91 -14.17
C ILE A 265 -14.39 -23.31 -15.63
N ALA A 266 -13.77 -22.63 -16.60
CA ALA A 266 -13.94 -22.97 -18.02
C ALA A 266 -13.45 -24.39 -18.35
N GLY A 267 -12.35 -24.85 -17.74
CA GLY A 267 -11.87 -26.22 -17.86
C GLY A 267 -12.85 -27.27 -17.35
N LEU A 268 -13.54 -27.00 -16.22
CA LEU A 268 -14.54 -27.90 -15.65
C LEU A 268 -15.81 -28.02 -16.52
N PHE A 269 -16.25 -26.93 -17.17
CA PHE A 269 -17.42 -26.97 -18.04
C PHE A 269 -17.12 -27.60 -19.42
N ARG A 270 -15.88 -27.49 -19.92
CA ARG A 270 -15.51 -28.04 -21.23
C ARG A 270 -15.35 -29.56 -21.23
N HIS A 271 -15.24 -30.20 -20.07
CA HIS A 271 -15.12 -31.66 -19.94
C HIS A 271 -16.48 -32.38 -19.81
N ARG A 272 -17.58 -31.62 -19.79
CA ARG A 272 -18.95 -32.14 -19.60
C ARG A 272 -19.78 -32.26 -20.89
N HIS A 273 -19.20 -31.97 -22.04
CA HIS A 273 -19.76 -32.19 -23.37
C HIS A 273 -18.82 -33.07 -24.18
#